data_AF-I0H5E0-F1
#
_entry.id   AF-I0H5E0-F1
#
_cell.length_a   1.000
_cell.length_b   1.000
_cell.length_c   1.000
_cell.angle_alpha   90.00
_cell.angle_beta   90.00
_cell.angle_gamma   90.00
#
_symmetry.space_group_name_H-M   'P 1'
#
loop_
_entity.id
_entity.type
_entity.pdbx_description
1 polymer ?
#
loop_
_entity_poly.entity_id
_entity_poly.type
_entity_poly.pdbx_seq_one_letter_code
_entity_poly.pdbx_strand_id
1 'polypeptide(L)'
;MWPLPFDDAWFNRQPGGPAASPDAELTVAVFERIAREPALANEPVTVEVQNRVVTLGGTVSSLYARITAAELARSTPGVADICNRLTLSRTADVTDDVPHLQPDPFDELIARWDDEPMPAEQEHRPRRGRALPRFTAVFMCVLAVLLWVILSPWSAGGGLVVAVSCLVLAGTLELAARRADTSTGDAGAPGHASS
;
A
#
# COMPACT_ATOMS: atom_id res chain seq x y z
N MET A 1 -18.86 -9.80 -20.69
CA MET A 1 -19.08 -10.18 -19.29
C MET A 1 -17.78 -9.90 -18.56
N TRP A 2 -17.78 -8.89 -17.68
CA TRP A 2 -16.60 -8.44 -16.92
C TRP A 2 -16.43 -9.38 -15.71
N PRO A 3 -15.21 -9.80 -15.32
CA PRO A 3 -15.03 -10.66 -14.17
C PRO A 3 -15.43 -9.92 -12.88
N LEU A 4 -16.10 -10.63 -11.98
CA LEU A 4 -16.61 -10.06 -10.72
C LEU A 4 -15.49 -9.99 -9.66
N PRO A 5 -15.54 -9.02 -8.73
CA PRO A 5 -14.47 -8.71 -7.76
C PRO A 5 -14.26 -9.76 -6.65
N PHE A 6 -14.64 -11.02 -6.84
CA PHE A 6 -14.51 -12.10 -5.85
C PHE A 6 -13.95 -13.41 -6.42
N ASP A 7 -13.59 -13.47 -7.71
CA ASP A 7 -12.99 -14.70 -8.24
C ASP A 7 -11.54 -14.80 -7.76
N ASP A 8 -11.25 -15.67 -6.80
CA ASP A 8 -9.91 -15.99 -6.26
C ASP A 8 -8.95 -16.64 -7.28
N ALA A 9 -9.40 -16.80 -8.53
CA ALA A 9 -8.68 -17.46 -9.60
C ALA A 9 -7.36 -16.75 -10.03
N TRP A 10 -7.14 -15.50 -9.61
CA TRP A 10 -5.89 -14.76 -9.88
C TRP A 10 -4.85 -14.87 -8.75
N PHE A 11 -5.25 -15.27 -7.54
CA PHE A 11 -4.34 -15.47 -6.40
C PHE A 11 -3.67 -16.85 -6.40
N ASN A 12 -4.24 -17.83 -7.11
CA ASN A 12 -3.69 -19.19 -7.20
C ASN A 12 -2.57 -19.34 -8.23
N ARG A 13 -1.95 -18.24 -8.68
CA ARG A 13 -0.65 -18.31 -9.34
C ARG A 13 0.41 -18.56 -8.28
N GLN A 14 0.61 -19.83 -7.94
CA GLN A 14 1.70 -20.25 -7.07
C GLN A 14 3.00 -19.63 -7.61
N PRO A 15 3.77 -18.88 -6.80
CA PRO A 15 5.14 -18.53 -7.16
C PRO A 15 5.90 -19.85 -7.26
N GLY A 16 6.23 -20.24 -8.48
CA GLY A 16 7.06 -21.41 -8.73
C GLY A 16 8.38 -21.22 -7.98
N GLY A 17 8.70 -22.17 -7.10
CA GLY A 17 10.04 -22.31 -6.52
C GLY A 17 11.10 -22.49 -7.63
N PRO A 18 12.39 -22.60 -7.28
CA PRO A 18 13.54 -22.42 -8.17
C PRO A 18 13.75 -23.56 -9.19
N ALA A 19 12.76 -23.78 -10.05
CA ALA A 19 12.91 -24.43 -11.34
C ALA A 19 12.80 -23.33 -12.37
N ALA A 20 13.90 -23.01 -13.07
CA ALA A 20 13.98 -22.14 -14.25
C ALA A 20 12.75 -21.23 -14.42
N SER A 21 12.61 -20.24 -13.53
CA SER A 21 11.38 -19.47 -13.53
C SER A 21 11.31 -18.71 -14.85
N PRO A 22 10.16 -18.66 -15.52
CA PRO A 22 10.02 -17.88 -16.76
C PRO A 22 10.45 -16.42 -16.54
N ASP A 23 10.32 -15.93 -15.31
CA ASP A 23 10.81 -14.62 -14.89
C ASP A 23 12.35 -14.54 -14.84
N ALA A 24 13.06 -15.60 -14.42
CA ALA A 24 14.51 -15.66 -14.48
C ALA A 24 15.03 -15.68 -15.93
N GLU A 25 14.38 -16.44 -16.81
CA GLU A 25 14.70 -16.43 -18.25
C GLU A 25 14.46 -15.04 -18.87
N LEU A 26 13.35 -14.39 -18.52
CA LEU A 26 13.06 -13.02 -18.92
C LEU A 26 14.08 -12.03 -18.35
N THR A 27 14.51 -12.21 -17.10
CA THR A 27 15.53 -11.35 -16.48
C THR A 27 16.82 -11.40 -17.28
N VAL A 28 17.29 -12.61 -17.64
CA VAL A 28 18.49 -12.79 -18.47
C VAL A 28 18.29 -12.17 -19.86
N ALA A 29 17.15 -12.42 -20.52
CA ALA A 29 16.88 -11.89 -21.85
C ALA A 29 16.85 -10.34 -21.88
N VAL A 30 16.24 -9.70 -20.88
CA VAL A 30 16.21 -8.24 -20.75
C VAL A 30 17.60 -7.71 -20.44
N PHE A 31 18.31 -8.33 -19.49
CA PHE A 31 19.66 -7.92 -19.10
C PHE A 31 20.63 -8.00 -20.28
N GLU A 32 20.63 -9.07 -21.06
CA GLU A 32 21.47 -9.22 -22.24
C GLU A 32 21.20 -8.15 -23.31
N ARG A 33 19.94 -7.77 -23.51
CA ARG A 33 19.58 -6.71 -24.47
C ARG A 33 20.08 -5.34 -24.00
N ILE A 34 19.91 -5.04 -22.71
CA ILE A 34 20.39 -3.80 -22.10
C ILE A 34 21.92 -3.75 -22.13
N ALA A 35 22.60 -4.84 -21.80
CA ALA A 35 24.06 -4.93 -21.80
C ALA A 35 24.67 -4.80 -23.21
N ARG A 36 23.94 -5.16 -24.26
CA ARG A 36 24.37 -5.03 -25.65
C ARG A 36 24.24 -3.58 -26.17
N GLU A 37 23.44 -2.75 -25.52
CA GLU A 37 23.22 -1.37 -25.94
C GLU A 37 24.40 -0.48 -25.50
N PRO A 38 25.13 0.16 -26.44
CA PRO A 38 26.32 0.96 -26.12
C PRO A 38 26.01 2.13 -25.18
N ALA A 39 24.81 2.70 -25.28
CA ALA A 39 24.35 3.80 -24.43
C ALA A 39 24.07 3.40 -22.99
N LEU A 40 23.98 2.10 -22.69
CA LEU A 40 23.62 1.55 -21.38
C LEU A 40 24.72 0.64 -20.78
N ALA A 41 25.70 0.22 -21.59
CA ALA A 41 26.75 -0.71 -21.19
C ALA A 41 27.57 -0.25 -19.97
N ASN A 42 27.73 1.06 -19.77
CA ASN A 42 28.48 1.65 -18.65
C ASN A 42 27.58 2.25 -17.56
N GLU A 43 26.26 2.09 -17.67
CA GLU A 43 25.30 2.66 -16.73
C GLU A 43 24.97 1.64 -15.62
N PRO A 44 24.94 2.04 -14.34
CA PRO A 44 24.56 1.15 -13.24
C PRO A 44 23.04 0.93 -13.26
N VAL A 45 22.60 -0.04 -14.08
CA VAL A 45 21.19 -0.45 -14.24
C VAL A 45 20.98 -1.83 -13.62
N THR A 46 20.02 -1.92 -12.70
CA THR A 46 19.54 -3.17 -12.10
C THR A 46 18.23 -3.57 -12.76
N VAL A 47 18.10 -4.86 -13.09
CA VAL A 47 16.90 -5.44 -13.70
C VAL A 47 16.34 -6.50 -12.77
N GLU A 48 15.08 -6.36 -12.39
CA GLU A 48 14.34 -7.35 -11.62
C GLU A 48 13.05 -7.71 -12.36
N VAL A 49 12.69 -8.99 -12.41
CA VAL A 49 11.45 -9.45 -13.04
C VAL A 49 10.64 -10.27 -12.07
N GLN A 50 9.36 -9.91 -11.92
CA GLN A 50 8.40 -10.64 -11.09
C GLN A 50 7.07 -10.71 -11.82
N ASN A 51 6.52 -11.91 -12.02
CA ASN A 51 5.26 -12.13 -12.72
C ASN A 51 5.22 -11.46 -14.10
N ARG A 52 6.33 -11.54 -14.87
CA ARG A 52 6.53 -10.85 -16.16
C ARG A 52 6.50 -9.32 -16.13
N VAL A 53 6.53 -8.70 -14.95
CA VAL A 53 6.69 -7.25 -14.79
C VAL A 53 8.17 -6.95 -14.56
N VAL A 54 8.74 -6.12 -15.43
CA VAL A 54 10.15 -5.73 -15.36
C VAL A 54 10.29 -4.45 -14.55
N THR A 55 11.10 -4.47 -13.50
CA THR A 55 11.48 -3.27 -12.75
C THR A 55 12.91 -2.89 -13.11
N LEU A 56 13.07 -1.68 -13.65
CA LEU A 56 14.36 -1.09 -13.97
C LEU A 56 14.74 -0.12 -12.84
N GLY A 57 15.88 -0.35 -12.19
CA GLY A 57 16.39 0.49 -11.11
C GLY A 57 17.83 0.91 -11.36
N GLY A 58 18.30 1.90 -10.58
CA GLY A 58 19.66 2.43 -10.68
C GLY A 58 19.69 3.88 -11.16
N THR A 59 20.89 4.36 -11.43
CA THR A 59 21.13 5.78 -11.76
C THR A 59 21.76 5.86 -13.14
N VAL A 60 21.18 6.64 -14.05
CA VAL A 60 21.66 6.80 -15.43
C VAL A 60 22.16 8.22 -15.68
N SER A 61 23.18 8.38 -16.52
CA SER A 61 23.78 9.69 -16.80
C SER A 61 22.91 10.61 -17.68
N SER A 62 21.98 10.03 -18.46
CA SER A 62 21.21 10.75 -19.49
C SER A 62 19.76 10.30 -19.57
N LEU A 63 18.87 11.24 -19.94
CA LEU A 63 17.46 10.96 -20.24
C LEU A 63 17.34 9.99 -21.41
N TYR A 64 18.24 10.09 -22.39
CA TYR A 64 18.28 9.17 -23.52
C TYR A 64 18.47 7.72 -23.05
N ALA A 65 19.46 7.48 -22.18
CA ALA A 65 19.69 6.16 -21.59
C ALA A 65 18.43 5.65 -20.85
N ARG A 66 17.76 6.50 -20.06
CA ARG A 66 16.52 6.12 -19.36
C ARG A 66 15.41 5.65 -20.29
N ILE A 67 15.21 6.35 -21.41
CA ILE A 67 14.17 6.03 -22.40
C ILE A 67 14.54 4.76 -23.15
N THR A 68 15.78 4.66 -23.62
CA THR A 68 16.29 3.50 -24.34
C THR A 68 16.20 2.23 -23.50
N ALA A 69 16.52 2.28 -22.20
CA ALA A 69 16.40 1.14 -21.30
C ALA A 69 14.95 0.64 -21.19
N ALA A 70 13.99 1.57 -21.07
CA ALA A 70 12.58 1.23 -21.01
C ALA A 70 12.07 0.60 -22.32
N GLU A 71 12.49 1.15 -23.47
CA GLU A 71 12.08 0.63 -24.77
C GLU A 71 12.69 -0.75 -25.07
N LEU A 72 13.94 -0.97 -24.68
CA LEU A 72 14.59 -2.28 -24.80
C LEU A 72 13.92 -3.33 -23.91
N ALA A 73 13.57 -2.98 -22.68
CA ALA A 73 12.79 -3.85 -21.81
C ALA A 73 11.41 -4.15 -22.43
N ARG A 74 10.74 -3.14 -23.01
CA ARG A 74 9.41 -3.29 -23.63
C ARG A 74 9.40 -4.15 -24.88
N SER A 75 10.44 -4.02 -25.70
CA SER A 75 10.60 -4.80 -26.92
C SER A 75 10.98 -6.27 -26.65
N THR A 76 11.20 -6.65 -25.38
CA THR A 76 11.54 -8.03 -25.02
C THR A 76 10.28 -8.90 -25.01
N PRO A 77 10.24 -10.00 -25.79
CA PRO A 77 9.09 -10.88 -25.83
C PRO A 77 8.77 -11.48 -24.45
N GLY A 78 7.49 -11.47 -24.08
CA GLY A 78 7.02 -12.04 -22.81
C GLY A 78 6.97 -11.05 -21.63
N VAL A 79 7.41 -9.80 -21.81
CA VAL A 79 7.20 -8.72 -20.85
C VAL A 79 5.75 -8.26 -20.86
N ALA A 80 5.11 -8.25 -19.69
CA ALA A 80 3.72 -7.82 -19.53
C ALA A 80 3.62 -6.32 -19.20
N ASP A 81 4.52 -5.81 -18.36
CA ASP A 81 4.55 -4.40 -17.95
C ASP A 81 5.95 -3.99 -17.46
N ILE A 82 6.19 -2.68 -17.33
CA ILE A 82 7.49 -2.11 -16.98
C ILE A 82 7.33 -1.01 -15.92
N CYS A 83 8.02 -1.19 -14.81
CA CYS A 83 8.21 -0.17 -13.80
C CYS A 83 9.59 0.49 -13.96
N ASN A 84 9.65 1.66 -14.59
CA ASN A 84 10.90 2.41 -14.73
C ASN A 84 11.16 3.28 -13.50
N ARG A 85 12.15 2.91 -12.70
CA ARG A 85 12.61 3.64 -11.49
C ARG A 85 14.03 4.19 -11.65
N LEU A 86 14.50 4.38 -12.88
CA LEU A 86 15.83 4.93 -13.15
C LEU A 86 15.87 6.43 -12.81
N THR A 87 16.83 6.79 -11.96
CA THR A 87 17.10 8.18 -11.58
C THR A 87 18.19 8.77 -12.47
N LEU A 88 18.15 10.09 -12.70
CA LEU A 88 19.20 10.76 -13.46
C LEU A 88 20.32 11.20 -12.52
N SER A 89 21.57 10.85 -12.84
CA SER A 89 22.74 11.21 -12.04
C SER A 89 23.04 12.71 -12.06
N ARG A 90 22.49 13.45 -13.03
CA ARG A 90 22.82 14.85 -13.23
C ARG A 90 21.71 15.77 -12.75
N THR A 91 22.01 16.42 -11.64
CA THR A 91 21.63 17.79 -11.25
C THR A 91 21.99 18.83 -12.33
N ALA A 92 21.74 18.58 -13.62
CA ALA A 92 21.85 19.58 -14.66
C ALA A 92 20.62 19.47 -15.53
N ASP A 93 19.68 20.35 -15.26
CA ASP A 93 19.45 21.54 -16.09
C ASP A 93 18.00 21.98 -15.90
N VAL A 94 17.61 22.13 -14.64
CA VAL A 94 16.73 23.24 -14.30
C VAL A 94 17.68 24.29 -13.77
N THR A 95 18.39 24.94 -14.69
CA THR A 95 18.76 26.32 -14.43
C THR A 95 17.43 27.04 -14.22
N ASP A 96 17.16 27.45 -12.98
CA ASP A 96 16.11 28.40 -12.61
C ASP A 96 16.33 29.79 -13.24
N ASP A 97 17.11 29.87 -14.33
CA ASP A 97 17.23 31.02 -15.19
C ASP A 97 16.15 30.90 -16.27
N VAL A 98 14.89 31.00 -15.89
CA VAL A 98 13.82 31.36 -16.85
C VAL A 98 14.08 32.83 -17.18
N PRO A 99 14.62 33.18 -18.36
CA PRO A 99 14.68 34.59 -18.75
C PRO A 99 13.25 35.09 -18.73
N HIS A 100 12.99 36.29 -18.22
CA HIS A 100 11.66 36.89 -18.09
C HIS A 100 10.97 36.96 -19.47
N LEU A 101 10.43 35.84 -19.92
CA LEU A 101 9.52 35.74 -21.03
C LEU A 101 8.27 36.45 -20.53
N GLN A 102 7.75 37.37 -21.33
CA GLN A 102 6.52 38.09 -21.01
C GLN A 102 5.49 37.09 -20.48
N PRO A 103 4.75 37.43 -19.39
CA PRO A 103 3.82 36.51 -18.76
C PRO A 103 3.00 35.85 -19.85
N ASP A 104 3.05 34.53 -19.88
CA ASP A 104 2.41 33.81 -20.95
C ASP A 104 0.89 34.06 -20.84
N PRO A 105 0.14 34.02 -21.95
CA PRO A 105 -1.32 34.20 -21.88
C PRO A 105 -2.01 33.13 -21.00
N PHE A 106 -1.28 32.11 -20.55
CA PHE A 106 -1.74 31.09 -19.62
C PHE A 106 -1.65 31.52 -18.15
N ASP A 107 -0.62 32.28 -17.75
CA ASP A 107 -0.47 32.89 -16.42
C ASP A 107 -1.65 33.85 -16.15
N GLU A 108 -2.07 34.59 -17.17
CA GLU A 108 -3.24 35.48 -17.09
C GLU A 108 -4.57 34.70 -16.97
N LEU A 109 -4.59 33.47 -17.47
CA LEU A 109 -5.70 32.54 -17.28
C LEU A 109 -5.69 32.01 -15.84
N ILE A 110 -4.56 31.51 -15.33
CA ILE A 110 -4.42 30.99 -13.95
C ILE A 110 -4.77 32.07 -12.93
N ALA A 111 -4.31 33.30 -13.12
CA ALA A 111 -4.65 34.43 -12.26
C ALA A 111 -6.16 34.68 -12.19
N ARG A 112 -6.92 34.41 -13.27
CA ARG A 112 -8.38 34.51 -13.29
C ARG A 112 -9.06 33.39 -12.49
N TRP A 113 -8.42 32.23 -12.33
CA TRP A 113 -8.95 31.14 -11.49
C TRP A 113 -8.78 31.42 -10.00
N ASP A 114 -7.81 32.26 -9.60
CA ASP A 114 -7.58 32.63 -8.20
C ASP A 114 -8.56 33.70 -7.67
N ASP A 115 -9.23 34.44 -8.56
CA ASP A 115 -10.19 35.50 -8.20
C ASP A 115 -11.64 35.00 -7.96
N GLU A 116 -11.94 33.72 -8.21
CA GLU A 116 -13.22 33.14 -7.80
C GLU A 116 -13.18 32.90 -6.27
N PRO A 117 -13.99 33.61 -5.46
CA PRO A 117 -14.08 33.30 -4.04
C PRO A 117 -14.59 31.87 -3.92
N MET A 118 -13.69 30.97 -3.52
CA MET A 118 -13.98 29.57 -3.28
C MET A 118 -15.31 29.47 -2.50
N PRO A 119 -16.33 28.78 -3.05
CA PRO A 119 -17.59 28.63 -2.35
C PRO A 119 -17.28 28.07 -0.98
N ALA A 120 -17.80 28.75 0.06
CA ALA A 120 -17.52 28.51 1.47
C ALA A 120 -17.21 27.03 1.69
N GLU A 121 -15.95 26.81 2.00
CA GLU A 121 -15.28 25.54 2.22
C GLU A 121 -16.27 24.57 2.85
N GLN A 122 -16.72 23.59 2.07
CA GLN A 122 -17.59 22.55 2.59
C GLN A 122 -16.80 21.81 3.66
N GLU A 123 -17.15 22.13 4.90
CA GLU A 123 -16.64 21.63 6.15
C GLU A 123 -15.88 20.32 6.00
N HIS A 124 -14.55 20.46 6.08
CA HIS A 124 -13.60 19.36 6.09
C HIS A 124 -13.96 18.45 7.26
N ARG A 125 -14.84 17.46 6.99
CA ARG A 125 -15.23 16.45 7.99
C ARG A 125 -13.93 15.94 8.60
N PRO A 126 -13.79 15.96 9.94
CA PRO A 126 -12.59 15.45 10.57
C PRO A 126 -12.35 14.05 10.01
N ARG A 127 -11.17 13.83 9.41
CA ARG A 127 -10.74 12.51 8.98
C ARG A 127 -10.92 11.60 10.18
N ARG A 128 -12.02 10.83 10.21
CA ARG A 128 -12.19 9.73 11.15
C ARG A 128 -10.96 8.88 10.92
N GLY A 129 -10.04 8.93 11.89
CA GLY A 129 -8.78 8.20 11.84
C GLY A 129 -9.11 6.81 11.37
N ARG A 130 -8.39 6.34 10.34
CA ARG A 130 -8.50 4.97 9.86
C ARG A 130 -8.29 4.09 11.07
N ALA A 131 -9.39 3.58 11.63
CA ALA A 131 -9.34 2.52 12.59
C ALA A 131 -8.59 1.41 11.86
N LEU A 132 -7.37 1.12 12.33
CA LEU A 132 -6.66 -0.08 11.91
C LEU A 132 -7.67 -1.23 11.98
N PRO A 133 -7.77 -2.04 10.92
CA PRO A 133 -8.86 -2.99 10.80
C PRO A 133 -8.89 -3.84 12.05
N ARG A 134 -10.03 -3.86 12.76
CA ARG A 134 -10.25 -4.67 13.97
C ARG A 134 -9.90 -6.15 13.78
N PHE A 135 -9.71 -6.57 12.53
CA PHE A 135 -9.14 -7.85 12.13
C PHE A 135 -7.75 -8.14 12.68
N THR A 136 -6.88 -7.15 12.92
CA THR A 136 -5.56 -7.41 13.51
C THR A 136 -5.67 -7.91 14.95
N ALA A 137 -6.60 -7.38 15.75
CA ALA A 137 -6.78 -7.81 17.13
C ALA A 137 -7.36 -9.23 17.24
N VAL A 138 -8.38 -9.54 16.42
CA VAL A 138 -8.99 -10.90 16.41
C VAL A 138 -8.00 -11.93 15.89
N PHE A 139 -7.26 -11.60 14.82
CA PHE A 139 -6.25 -12.50 14.24
C PHE A 139 -5.07 -12.72 15.19
N MET A 140 -4.60 -11.68 15.89
CA MET A 140 -3.57 -11.80 16.93
C MET A 140 -4.05 -12.64 18.12
N CYS A 141 -5.30 -12.48 18.57
CA CYS A 141 -5.87 -13.33 19.62
C CYS A 141 -5.96 -14.80 19.19
N VAL A 142 -6.44 -15.07 17.97
CA VAL A 142 -6.54 -16.45 17.45
C VAL A 142 -5.15 -17.07 17.29
N LEU A 143 -4.17 -16.33 16.75
CA LEU A 143 -2.79 -16.81 16.66
C LEU A 143 -2.15 -17.05 18.02
N ALA A 144 -2.38 -16.18 19.01
CA ALA A 144 -1.84 -16.36 20.36
C ALA A 144 -2.43 -17.60 21.05
N VAL A 145 -3.74 -17.85 20.88
CA VAL A 145 -4.39 -19.05 21.43
C VAL A 145 -3.89 -20.31 20.72
N LEU A 146 -3.80 -20.30 19.39
CA LEU A 146 -3.27 -21.44 18.64
C LEU A 146 -1.80 -21.71 18.99
N LEU A 147 -0.97 -20.67 19.08
CA LEU A 147 0.42 -20.78 19.49
C LEU A 147 0.53 -21.35 20.92
N TRP A 148 -0.30 -20.87 21.86
CA TRP A 148 -0.35 -21.41 23.23
C TRP A 148 -0.80 -22.88 23.27
N VAL A 149 -1.80 -23.26 22.47
CA VAL A 149 -2.29 -24.65 22.37
C VAL A 149 -1.22 -25.56 21.75
N ILE A 150 -0.50 -25.10 20.73
CA ILE A 150 0.54 -25.85 20.03
C ILE A 150 1.82 -25.95 20.88
N LEU A 151 2.20 -24.89 21.59
CA LEU A 151 3.36 -24.88 22.48
C LEU A 151 3.08 -25.51 23.84
N SER A 152 1.83 -25.75 24.20
CA SER A 152 1.49 -26.49 25.42
C SER A 152 1.90 -27.95 25.20
N PRO A 153 3.03 -28.40 25.79
CA PRO A 153 3.38 -29.81 25.73
C PRO A 153 2.30 -30.52 26.52
N TRP A 154 1.53 -31.38 25.86
CA TRP A 154 0.38 -32.06 26.43
C TRP A 154 0.75 -32.73 27.76
N SER A 155 0.50 -32.01 28.86
CA SER A 155 0.64 -32.50 30.21
C SER A 155 -0.77 -32.69 30.76
N ALA A 156 -1.19 -33.93 30.64
CA ALA A 156 -2.22 -34.59 31.44
C ALA A 156 -2.80 -33.74 32.59
N GLY A 157 -3.97 -33.11 32.38
CA GLY A 157 -4.67 -32.39 33.46
C GLY A 157 -5.74 -31.36 33.05
N GLY A 158 -6.27 -31.39 31.82
CA GLY A 158 -7.04 -30.27 31.23
C GLY A 158 -8.44 -29.96 31.77
N GLY A 159 -8.91 -30.60 32.85
CA GLY A 159 -10.26 -30.35 33.39
C GLY A 159 -10.40 -29.04 34.18
N LEU A 160 -9.36 -28.68 34.95
CA LEU A 160 -9.46 -27.58 35.91
C LEU A 160 -9.30 -26.20 35.24
N VAL A 161 -8.59 -26.12 34.12
CA VAL A 161 -8.34 -24.87 33.39
C VAL A 161 -9.57 -24.40 32.62
N VAL A 162 -10.35 -25.32 32.04
CA VAL A 162 -11.62 -25.00 31.37
C VAL A 162 -12.63 -24.43 32.37
N ALA A 163 -12.69 -24.99 33.58
CA ALA A 163 -13.57 -24.51 34.64
C ALA A 163 -13.22 -23.08 35.10
N VAL A 164 -11.94 -22.76 35.28
CA VAL A 164 -11.50 -21.42 35.68
C VAL A 164 -11.77 -20.40 34.57
N SER A 165 -11.52 -20.75 33.31
CA SER A 165 -11.83 -19.87 32.17
C SER A 165 -13.34 -19.60 32.04
N CYS A 166 -14.18 -20.62 32.28
CA CYS A 166 -15.63 -20.47 32.25
C CYS A 166 -16.15 -19.57 33.39
N LEU A 167 -15.57 -19.68 34.59
CA LEU A 167 -15.90 -18.79 35.73
C LEU A 167 -15.50 -17.34 35.49
N VAL A 168 -14.35 -17.10 34.87
CA VAL A 168 -13.90 -15.74 34.50
C VAL A 168 -14.81 -15.12 33.43
N LEU A 169 -15.24 -15.91 32.45
CA LEU A 169 -16.21 -15.47 31.44
C LEU A 169 -17.60 -15.19 32.03
N ALA A 170 -18.08 -16.03 32.95
CA ALA A 170 -19.33 -15.79 33.65
C ALA A 170 -19.28 -14.48 34.48
N GLY A 171 -18.20 -14.25 35.23
CA GLY A 171 -18.06 -13.04 36.05
C GLY A 171 -17.98 -11.74 35.24
N THR A 172 -17.36 -11.77 34.06
CA THR A 172 -17.27 -10.58 33.18
C THR A 172 -18.60 -10.25 32.50
N LEU A 173 -19.40 -11.26 32.14
CA LEU A 173 -20.75 -11.07 31.60
C LEU A 173 -21.71 -10.48 32.63
N GLU A 174 -21.63 -10.91 33.88
CA GLU A 174 -22.52 -10.43 34.94
C GLU A 174 -22.23 -8.98 35.35
N LEU A 175 -20.95 -8.54 35.26
CA LEU A 175 -20.57 -7.14 35.43
C LEU A 175 -21.04 -6.23 34.27
N ALA A 176 -21.11 -6.78 33.05
CA ALA A 176 -21.60 -6.04 31.89
C ALA A 176 -23.11 -5.79 31.97
N ALA A 177 -23.87 -6.79 32.45
CA ALA A 177 -25.32 -6.65 32.63
C ALA A 177 -25.69 -5.58 33.69
N ARG A 178 -24.99 -5.52 34.83
CA ARG A 178 -25.25 -4.52 35.88
C ARG A 178 -24.96 -3.08 35.48
N ARG A 179 -24.12 -2.85 34.46
CA ARG A 179 -23.81 -1.50 33.94
C ARG A 179 -24.83 -0.99 32.93
N ALA A 180 -25.63 -1.87 32.33
CA ALA A 180 -26.64 -1.47 31.36
C ALA A 180 -27.86 -0.83 32.04
N ASP A 181 -28.23 -1.29 33.25
CA ASP A 181 -29.41 -0.78 33.95
C ASP A 181 -29.24 0.63 34.54
N THR A 182 -28.01 1.08 34.80
CA THR A 182 -27.76 2.39 35.42
C THR A 182 -27.69 3.56 34.42
N SER A 183 -27.62 3.31 33.11
CA SER A 183 -27.43 4.38 32.11
C SER A 183 -28.72 4.98 31.54
N THR A 184 -29.90 4.44 31.89
CA THR A 184 -31.19 4.92 31.35
C THR A 184 -31.90 5.94 32.27
N GLY A 185 -31.30 6.28 33.43
CA GLY A 185 -31.95 7.13 34.45
C GLY A 185 -31.71 8.64 34.37
N ASP A 186 -30.82 9.15 33.51
CA ASP A 186 -30.39 10.56 33.59
C ASP A 186 -30.43 11.30 32.24
N ALA A 187 -31.64 11.43 31.69
CA ALA A 187 -31.91 12.33 30.57
C ALA A 187 -33.27 13.00 30.78
N GLY A 188 -33.31 14.09 31.57
CA GLY A 188 -34.53 14.85 31.77
C GLY A 188 -34.44 16.06 32.68
N ALA A 189 -33.59 17.05 32.35
CA ALA A 189 -33.76 18.41 32.87
C ALA A 189 -33.19 19.47 31.91
N PRO A 190 -34.02 20.16 31.10
CA PRO A 190 -33.62 21.40 30.45
C PRO A 190 -33.75 22.59 31.40
N GLY A 191 -32.70 23.42 31.43
CA GLY A 191 -32.63 24.65 32.20
C GLY A 191 -33.65 25.70 31.75
N HIS A 192 -34.24 26.38 32.73
CA HIS A 192 -34.90 27.66 32.53
C HIS A 192 -34.00 28.79 33.01
N ALA A 193 -33.78 29.73 32.10
CA ALA A 193 -33.14 31.01 32.29
C ALA A 193 -34.07 32.03 32.99
N SER A 194 -33.46 33.16 33.37
CA SER A 194 -34.09 34.43 33.80
C SER A 194 -34.61 34.43 35.24
N SER A 195 -34.31 35.40 36.10
CA SER A 195 -34.10 36.84 35.87
C SER A 195 -33.23 37.50 36.93
#